data_AF-G7VI41-F1
#
_entry.id   AF-G7VI41-F1
#
_cell.length_a   1.000
_cell.length_b   1.000
_cell.length_c   1.000
_cell.angle_alpha   90.00
_cell.angle_beta   90.00
_cell.angle_gamma   90.00
#
_symmetry.space_group_name_H-M   'P 1'
#
loop_
_entity.id
_entity.type
_entity.pdbx_description
1 polymer ?
#
loop_
_entity_poly.entity_id
_entity_poly.type
_entity_poly.pdbx_seq_one_letter_code
_entity_poly.pdbx_strand_id
1 'polypeptide(L)' 'MVGRCSRCGRRIYAFEDRYVCKKWGYVFCDVCARKLQYRCPDGYTPLELV' A
#
# COMPACT_ATOMS: atom_id res chain seq x y z
N MET A 1 -7.06 -0.88 13.81
CA MET A 1 -7.11 -1.12 12.35
C MET A 1 -6.61 0.14 11.68
N VAL A 2 -5.61 0.05 10.81
CA VAL A 2 -5.04 1.24 10.14
C VAL A 2 -5.87 1.64 8.93
N GLY A 3 -6.34 0.64 8.20
CA GLY A 3 -7.14 0.86 7.01
C GLY A 3 -7.38 -0.43 6.24
N ARG A 4 -7.73 -0.25 4.96
CA ARG A 4 -7.88 -1.34 3.99
C ARG A 4 -6.93 -1.11 2.83
N CYS A 5 -6.43 -2.20 2.26
CA CYS A 5 -5.70 -2.14 1.02
C CYS A 5 -6.59 -1.55 -0.08
N SER A 6 -6.15 -0.46 -0.71
CA SER A 6 -6.88 0.24 -1.76
C SER A 6 -7.11 -0.63 -3.01
N ARG A 7 -6.35 -1.72 -3.18
CA ARG A 7 -6.49 -2.65 -4.30
C ARG A 7 -7.38 -3.85 -4.01
N CYS A 8 -7.13 -4.57 -2.91
CA CYS A 8 -7.82 -5.84 -2.63
C CYS A 8 -8.84 -5.77 -1.48
N GLY A 9 -8.95 -4.63 -0.80
CA GLY A 9 -9.87 -4.44 0.32
C GLY A 9 -9.49 -5.19 1.60
N ARG A 10 -8.37 -5.94 1.60
CA ARG A 10 -7.86 -6.64 2.80
C ARG A 10 -7.65 -5.63 3.92
N ARG A 11 -8.11 -5.99 5.12
CA ARG A 11 -7.89 -5.21 6.35
C ARG A 11 -6.42 -5.24 6.71
N ILE A 12 -5.85 -4.07 6.99
CA ILE A 12 -4.45 -3.90 7.39
C ILE A 12 -4.45 -3.47 8.85
N TYR A 13 -3.81 -4.28 9.69
CA TYR A 13 -3.66 -4.00 11.10
C TYR A 13 -2.40 -3.18 11.39
N ALA A 14 -2.33 -2.57 12.57
CA ALA A 14 -1.26 -1.64 12.92
C ALA A 14 0.12 -2.30 13.06
N PHE A 15 0.12 -3.61 13.28
CA PHE A 15 1.29 -4.46 13.49
C PHE A 15 1.71 -5.22 12.22
N GLU A 16 1.01 -5.04 11.09
CA GLU A 16 1.41 -5.60 9.80
C GLU A 16 2.17 -4.56 8.97
N ASP A 17 3.18 -5.01 8.23
CA ASP A 17 3.88 -4.23 7.21
C ASP A 17 2.89 -3.70 6.17
N ARG A 18 2.87 -2.37 5.98
CA ARG A 18 1.99 -1.72 5.00
C ARG A 18 2.77 -0.76 4.12
N TYR A 19 2.31 -0.65 2.90
CA TYR A 19 2.92 0.22 1.89
C TYR A 19 2.00 1.38 1.60
N VAL A 20 2.54 2.60 1.66
CA VAL A 20 1.74 3.82 1.50
C VAL A 20 2.26 4.65 0.35
N CYS A 21 1.34 5.13 -0.48
CA CYS A 21 1.62 6.10 -1.51
C CYS A 21 1.49 7.50 -0.93
N LYS A 22 2.60 8.17 -0.59
CA LYS A 22 2.58 9.51 0.05
C LYS A 22 1.77 10.56 -0.71
N LYS A 23 1.80 10.50 -2.04
CA LYS A 23 1.15 11.49 -2.92
C LYS A 23 -0.38 11.47 -2.84
N TRP A 24 -0.97 10.29 -2.69
CA TRP A 24 -2.43 10.09 -2.75
C TRP A 24 -3.04 9.53 -1.47
N GLY A 25 -2.20 9.08 -0.53
CA GLY A 25 -2.64 8.43 0.71
C GLY A 25 -3.15 7.00 0.51
N TYR A 26 -2.93 6.38 -0.66
CA TYR A 26 -3.32 4.98 -0.87
C TYR A 26 -2.48 4.04 -0.02
N VAL A 27 -3.13 3.05 0.60
CA VAL A 27 -2.48 2.04 1.43
C VAL A 27 -2.60 0.69 0.73
N PHE A 28 -1.52 -0.07 0.70
CA PHE A 28 -1.44 -1.39 0.10
C PHE A 28 -0.87 -2.39 1.10
N CYS A 29 -1.35 -3.63 1.03
CA CYS A 29 -0.68 -4.74 1.70
C CYS A 29 0.61 -5.13 0.95
N ASP A 30 1.48 -5.85 1.63
CA ASP A 30 2.69 -6.49 1.10
C ASP A 30 2.47 -7.19 -0.26
N VAL A 31 1.42 -8.01 -0.38
CA VAL A 31 1.12 -8.76 -1.60
C VAL A 31 0.80 -7.83 -2.76
N CYS A 32 -0.01 -6.79 -2.51
CA CYS A 32 -0.42 -5.85 -3.55
C CYS A 32 0.72 -4.90 -3.93
N ALA A 33 1.52 -4.48 -2.96
CA ALA A 33 2.72 -3.68 -3.18
C ALA A 33 3.72 -4.43 -4.07
N ARG A 34 3.93 -5.72 -3.81
CA ARG A 34 4.80 -6.57 -4.63
C ARG A 34 4.28 -6.73 -6.05
N LYS A 35 2.97 -6.90 -6.24
CA LYS A 35 2.33 -6.92 -7.58
C LYS A 35 2.44 -5.59 -8.32
N LEU A 36 2.45 -4.48 -7.59
CA LEU A 36 2.67 -3.13 -8.11
C LEU A 36 4.16 -2.78 -8.26
N GLN A 37 5.07 -3.73 -8.02
CA GLN A 37 6.51 -3.51 -8.04
C GLN A 37 6.95 -2.34 -7.14
N TYR A 38 6.26 -2.17 -5.99
CA TYR A 38 6.49 -1.08 -5.05
C TYR A 38 6.29 0.32 -5.67
N ARG A 39 5.35 0.44 -6.62
CA ARG A 39 4.96 1.72 -7.21
C ARG A 39 3.48 2.03 -6.98
N CYS A 40 3.16 3.32 -6.90
CA CYS A 40 1.79 3.80 -6.89
C CYS A 40 1.10 3.50 -8.24
N PRO A 41 -0.24 3.57 -8.31
CA PRO A 41 -0.99 3.42 -9.55
C PRO A 41 -0.55 4.36 -10.68
N ASP A 42 0.08 5.49 -10.34
CA ASP A 42 0.67 6.43 -11.30
C ASP A 42 1.91 5.89 -12.03
N GLY A 43 2.45 4.74 -11.60
CA GLY A 43 3.62 4.09 -12.21
C GLY A 43 4.98 4.75 -11.91
N TYR A 44 4.99 5.99 -11.40
CA TYR A 44 6.21 6.77 -11.17
C TYR A 44 6.60 6.87 -9.69
N THR A 45 5.62 7.04 -8.80
CA THR A 45 5.88 7.29 -7.37
C THR A 45 6.15 5.96 -6.65
N PRO A 46 7.26 5.81 -5.91
CA PRO A 46 7.51 4.62 -5.13
C PRO A 46 6.58 4.53 -3.91
N LEU A 47 6.25 3.31 -3.53
CA LEU A 47 5.55 3.00 -2.28
C LEU A 47 6.54 3.00 -1.12
N GLU A 48 6.20 3.70 -0.03
CA GLU A 48 7.01 3.71 1.19
C GLU A 48 6.47 2.66 2.17
N LEU A 49 7.37 1.90 2.81
CA LEU A 49 7.03 0.99 3.90
C LEU A 49 6.81 1.79 5.19
N VAL A 50 5.73 1.50 5.90
CA VAL A 50 5.30 2.18 7.14
C VAL A 50 4.89 1.17 8.20
#